data_AF-A0A401L737-F1
#
_entry.id   AF-A0A401L737-F1
#
_cell.length_a   1.000
_cell.length_b   1.000
_cell.length_c   1.000
_cell.angle_alpha   90.00
_cell.angle_beta   90.00
_cell.angle_gamma   90.00
#
_symmetry.space_group_name_H-M   'P 1'
#
loop_
_entity.id
_entity.type
_entity.pdbx_description
1 polymer ?
#
loop_
_entity_poly.entity_id
_entity_poly.type
_entity_poly.pdbx_seq_one_letter_code
_entity_poly.pdbx_strand_id
1 'polypeptide(L)'
;MSPVHRLDQISKHISPKMVEQTLSNKVAIVSGSSSGIGAAIVRELSARGASTVVNYPFSGLKAEADALVASLPSPAVAVEADMGLVSAPQALVDAAISNWGRVDIVVNCVALAVNKPFEEQTLDDWDRLVNINGRGTFLLTQASLKHLTKNTGRIVNIVSISARGPPPNQTIYAGTKGMVDSFTKCWAKELPPKYGCTVNAVSPGPTKTEGFAAAGEEQMKILQPIIDQTPVAPRMAEPEEIALFTIYILFTRSSFKRQRSSVKSLRHRSAKMPTNFNVDRAMAVIRNEHRKLLTLTFTNHFIYSGQFLPKRDAAHPPRMSFPRLKSNGTYMIVCLDLDAPYPSCRILGPKCLWIQSGLEPIVSESGHFFLRVAAPFIANYVGPNPLPGSSPHRILFILYEQPAGFEVTRSSPTGGKKMGAWSRMRFDLDGWAREIGLGPVVGANYFVSK
;
A
#
# COMPACT_ATOMS: atom_id res chain seq x y z
N MET A 1 8.68 34.09 -35.46
CA MET A 1 7.38 33.58 -34.98
C MET A 1 7.52 33.16 -33.53
N SER A 2 6.67 33.69 -32.63
CA SER A 2 6.80 33.43 -31.19
C SER A 2 6.48 31.96 -30.85
N PRO A 3 7.02 31.43 -29.73
CA PRO A 3 6.73 30.08 -29.25
C PRO A 3 5.24 29.80 -29.03
N VAL A 4 4.43 30.84 -28.83
CA VAL A 4 2.97 30.76 -28.59
C VAL A 4 2.22 30.32 -29.86
N HIS A 5 2.63 30.82 -31.04
CA HIS A 5 2.01 30.41 -32.31
C HIS A 5 2.31 28.97 -32.72
N ARG A 6 3.38 28.36 -32.17
CA ARG A 6 3.73 26.97 -32.45
C ARG A 6 2.88 25.97 -31.64
N LEU A 7 2.33 26.39 -30.49
CA LEU A 7 1.44 25.57 -29.67
C LEU A 7 0.00 25.55 -30.21
N ASP A 8 -0.49 26.68 -30.74
CA ASP A 8 -1.83 26.76 -31.34
C ASP A 8 -1.98 25.92 -32.62
N GLN A 9 -0.90 25.71 -33.37
CA GLN A 9 -0.90 24.84 -34.55
C GLN A 9 -0.82 23.35 -34.20
N ILE A 10 -0.20 22.99 -33.06
CA ILE A 10 -0.15 21.60 -32.58
C ILE A 10 -1.52 21.16 -32.02
N SER A 11 -2.25 22.08 -31.36
CA SER A 11 -3.61 21.83 -30.85
C SER A 11 -4.61 21.46 -31.95
N LYS A 12 -4.44 22.00 -33.16
CA LYS A 12 -5.34 21.76 -34.31
C LYS A 12 -5.08 20.47 -35.09
N HIS A 13 -4.06 19.68 -34.76
CA HIS A 13 -3.70 18.44 -35.47
C HIS A 13 -3.69 17.19 -34.59
N ILE A 14 -4.14 17.30 -33.34
CA ILE A 14 -4.45 16.14 -32.51
C ILE A 14 -5.95 15.90 -32.65
N SER A 15 -6.34 15.18 -33.70
CA SER A 15 -7.63 14.47 -33.69
C SER A 15 -7.76 13.74 -32.35
N PRO A 16 -8.92 13.77 -31.66
CA PRO A 16 -9.07 13.02 -30.41
C PRO A 16 -8.74 11.57 -30.74
N LYS A 17 -7.59 11.08 -30.25
CA LYS A 17 -7.24 9.67 -30.37
C LYS A 17 -8.45 8.91 -29.84
N MET A 18 -9.15 8.17 -30.71
CA MET A 18 -10.26 7.34 -30.28
C MET A 18 -9.76 6.50 -29.11
N VAL A 19 -10.40 6.66 -27.94
CA VAL A 19 -10.09 5.82 -26.80
C VAL A 19 -10.43 4.39 -27.21
N GLU A 20 -9.43 3.51 -27.15
CA GLU A 20 -9.60 2.10 -27.48
C GLU A 20 -10.74 1.52 -26.63
N GLN A 21 -11.69 0.84 -27.27
CA GLN A 21 -12.92 0.34 -26.63
C GLN A 21 -12.65 -0.92 -25.78
N THR A 22 -11.70 -0.83 -24.85
CA THR A 22 -11.17 -1.94 -24.06
C THR A 22 -12.16 -2.56 -23.07
N LEU A 23 -13.32 -1.92 -22.86
CA LEU A 23 -14.42 -2.38 -22.01
C LEU A 23 -15.70 -2.66 -22.80
N SER A 24 -15.61 -2.85 -24.12
CA SER A 24 -16.74 -3.28 -24.95
C SER A 24 -17.47 -4.48 -24.34
N ASN A 25 -18.80 -4.43 -24.32
CA ASN A 25 -19.67 -5.47 -23.77
C ASN A 25 -19.55 -5.70 -22.26
N LYS A 26 -18.96 -4.76 -21.51
CA LYS A 26 -18.93 -4.78 -20.04
C LYS A 26 -20.06 -3.96 -19.46
N VAL A 27 -20.64 -4.43 -18.36
CA VAL A 27 -21.69 -3.69 -17.63
C VAL A 27 -21.13 -3.19 -16.31
N ALA A 28 -21.21 -1.88 -16.09
CA ALA A 28 -20.70 -1.24 -14.89
C ALA A 28 -21.82 -0.55 -14.09
N ILE A 29 -21.82 -0.76 -12.77
CA ILE A 29 -22.64 0.02 -11.84
C ILE A 29 -21.72 0.99 -11.11
N VAL A 30 -22.05 2.29 -11.13
CA VAL A 30 -21.31 3.32 -10.39
C VAL A 30 -22.28 4.04 -9.47
N SER A 31 -22.16 3.87 -8.16
CA SER A 31 -23.00 4.61 -7.19
C SER A 31 -22.54 6.06 -7.06
N GLY A 32 -23.47 7.00 -6.84
CA GLY A 32 -23.17 8.44 -6.74
C GLY A 32 -22.45 8.99 -7.96
N SER A 33 -23.02 8.80 -9.15
CA SER A 33 -22.35 9.01 -10.43
C SER A 33 -23.00 10.02 -11.36
N SER A 34 -23.97 10.79 -10.88
CA SER A 34 -24.52 11.93 -11.61
C SER A 34 -23.62 13.18 -11.60
N SER A 35 -22.63 13.26 -10.69
CA SER A 35 -21.71 14.40 -10.57
C SER A 35 -20.32 14.01 -10.08
N GLY A 36 -19.39 14.97 -10.06
CA GLY A 36 -18.03 14.84 -9.53
C GLY A 36 -17.24 13.62 -10.05
N ILE A 37 -16.55 12.93 -9.14
CA ILE A 37 -15.70 11.77 -9.46
C ILE A 37 -16.50 10.64 -10.11
N GLY A 38 -17.72 10.38 -9.64
CA GLY A 38 -18.54 9.30 -10.18
C GLY A 38 -18.94 9.55 -11.64
N ALA A 39 -19.30 10.79 -11.99
CA ALA A 39 -19.59 11.19 -13.36
C ALA A 39 -18.34 11.04 -14.26
N ALA A 40 -17.17 11.46 -13.79
CA ALA A 40 -15.91 11.29 -14.53
C ALA A 40 -15.59 9.81 -14.77
N ILE A 41 -15.80 8.93 -13.78
CA ILE A 41 -15.63 7.48 -13.91
C ILE A 41 -16.61 6.91 -14.96
N VAL A 42 -17.88 7.30 -14.93
CA VAL A 42 -18.88 6.88 -15.92
C VAL A 42 -18.50 7.32 -17.34
N ARG A 43 -18.07 8.57 -17.51
CA ARG A 43 -17.59 9.08 -18.81
C ARG A 43 -16.45 8.24 -19.35
N GLU A 44 -15.45 7.94 -18.53
CA GLU A 44 -14.29 7.15 -18.95
C GLU A 44 -14.64 5.67 -19.21
N LEU A 45 -15.51 5.06 -18.39
CA LEU A 45 -16.03 3.71 -18.62
C LEU A 45 -16.75 3.62 -19.97
N SER A 46 -17.66 4.58 -20.21
CA SER A 46 -18.46 4.64 -21.42
C SER A 46 -17.61 4.95 -22.66
N ALA A 47 -16.63 5.86 -22.54
CA ALA A 47 -15.66 6.15 -23.61
C ALA A 47 -14.82 4.93 -24.01
N ARG A 48 -14.77 3.89 -23.17
CA ARG A 48 -14.09 2.61 -23.44
C ARG A 48 -15.04 1.47 -23.81
N GLY A 49 -16.33 1.74 -23.98
CA GLY A 49 -17.30 0.76 -24.51
C GLY A 49 -18.15 0.05 -23.46
N ALA A 50 -18.06 0.44 -22.19
CA ALA A 50 -18.88 -0.17 -21.14
C ALA A 50 -20.29 0.42 -21.13
N SER A 51 -21.29 -0.44 -20.96
CA SER A 51 -22.64 -0.01 -20.60
C SER A 51 -22.70 0.36 -19.11
N THR A 52 -23.35 1.46 -18.75
CA THR A 52 -23.28 1.99 -17.37
C THR A 52 -24.64 2.23 -16.72
N VAL A 53 -24.80 1.80 -15.47
CA VAL A 53 -25.85 2.30 -14.57
C VAL A 53 -25.32 3.55 -13.86
N VAL A 54 -25.99 4.68 -14.10
CA VAL A 54 -25.72 5.98 -13.49
C VAL A 54 -26.69 6.18 -12.33
N ASN A 55 -26.18 6.51 -11.15
CA ASN A 55 -26.98 6.67 -9.94
C ASN A 55 -27.02 8.14 -9.49
N TYR A 56 -28.23 8.62 -9.23
CA TYR A 56 -28.51 9.90 -8.57
C TYR A 56 -29.48 9.68 -7.39
N PRO A 57 -29.42 10.49 -6.32
CA PRO A 57 -30.15 10.20 -5.09
C PRO A 57 -31.61 10.68 -5.07
N PHE A 58 -31.96 11.76 -5.79
CA PHE A 58 -33.28 12.40 -5.69
C PHE A 58 -33.75 12.94 -7.05
N SER A 59 -35.06 12.93 -7.28
CA SER A 59 -35.73 13.40 -8.51
C SER A 59 -35.28 14.77 -9.02
N GLY A 60 -34.92 15.70 -8.14
CA GLY A 60 -34.39 17.03 -8.52
C GLY A 60 -33.10 16.98 -9.35
N LEU A 61 -32.31 15.90 -9.24
CA LEU A 61 -31.08 15.68 -10.01
C LEU A 61 -31.29 14.86 -11.29
N LYS A 62 -32.54 14.52 -11.61
CA LYS A 62 -32.86 13.70 -12.79
C LYS A 62 -32.39 14.35 -14.09
N ALA A 63 -32.61 15.65 -14.26
CA ALA A 63 -32.21 16.35 -15.48
C ALA A 63 -30.69 16.29 -15.73
N GLU A 64 -29.89 16.43 -14.67
CA GLU A 64 -28.42 16.32 -14.74
C GLU A 64 -27.98 14.89 -15.07
N ALA A 65 -28.60 13.89 -14.44
CA ALA A 65 -28.33 12.49 -14.70
C ALA A 65 -28.69 12.08 -16.14
N ASP A 66 -29.84 12.54 -16.64
CA ASP A 66 -30.29 12.30 -18.02
C ASP A 66 -29.36 12.99 -19.03
N ALA A 67 -28.94 14.24 -18.76
CA ALA A 67 -27.98 14.96 -19.60
C ALA A 67 -26.61 14.25 -19.63
N LEU A 68 -26.15 13.74 -18.49
CA LEU A 68 -24.96 12.90 -18.44
C LEU A 68 -25.13 11.68 -19.34
N VAL A 69 -26.19 10.88 -19.15
CA VAL A 69 -26.48 9.68 -19.94
C VAL A 69 -26.54 9.98 -21.44
N ALA A 70 -27.20 11.06 -21.85
CA ALA A 70 -27.31 11.45 -23.25
C ALA A 70 -25.95 11.82 -23.88
N SER A 71 -24.97 12.24 -23.07
CA SER A 71 -23.63 12.61 -23.54
C SER A 71 -22.66 11.42 -23.67
N LEU A 72 -23.07 10.23 -23.23
CA LEU A 72 -22.20 9.04 -23.19
C LEU A 72 -22.19 8.31 -24.55
N PRO A 73 -21.01 7.89 -25.04
CA PRO A 73 -20.91 7.18 -26.33
C PRO A 73 -21.37 5.72 -26.27
N SER A 74 -21.45 5.12 -25.07
CA SER A 74 -21.95 3.76 -24.84
C SER A 74 -23.27 3.77 -24.08
N PRO A 75 -24.11 2.71 -24.19
CA PRO A 75 -25.42 2.64 -23.56
C PRO A 75 -25.39 2.90 -22.04
N ALA A 76 -26.32 3.69 -21.55
CA ALA A 76 -26.43 3.98 -20.12
C ALA A 76 -27.87 4.18 -19.67
N VAL A 77 -28.13 3.93 -18.39
CA VAL A 77 -29.42 4.17 -17.75
C VAL A 77 -29.23 4.96 -16.46
N ALA A 78 -30.02 6.01 -16.27
CA ALA A 78 -30.04 6.78 -15.02
C ALA A 78 -31.06 6.18 -14.05
N VAL A 79 -30.66 5.96 -12.80
CA VAL A 79 -31.50 5.36 -11.75
C VAL A 79 -31.50 6.26 -10.51
N GLU A 80 -32.72 6.71 -10.15
CA GLU A 80 -32.96 7.39 -8.88
C GLU A 80 -32.90 6.37 -7.74
N ALA A 81 -31.89 6.48 -6.89
CA ALA A 81 -31.74 5.61 -5.74
C ALA A 81 -30.89 6.30 -4.66
N ASP A 82 -31.51 6.68 -3.55
CA ASP A 82 -30.81 7.20 -2.37
C ASP A 82 -30.08 6.06 -1.66
N MET A 83 -28.74 6.05 -1.76
CA MET A 83 -27.87 5.04 -1.14
C MET A 83 -27.91 5.02 0.40
N GLY A 84 -28.58 5.98 1.04
CA GLY A 84 -28.95 5.92 2.45
C GLY A 84 -30.05 4.90 2.74
N LEU A 85 -30.88 4.54 1.76
CA LEU A 85 -31.96 3.57 1.88
C LEU A 85 -31.49 2.14 1.61
N VAL A 86 -32.09 1.17 2.30
CA VAL A 86 -31.72 -0.26 2.16
C VAL A 86 -32.10 -0.83 0.78
N SER A 87 -33.12 -0.28 0.13
CA SER A 87 -33.63 -0.74 -1.18
C SER A 87 -32.79 -0.24 -2.37
N ALA A 88 -32.15 0.92 -2.24
CA ALA A 88 -31.44 1.58 -3.34
C ALA A 88 -30.35 0.72 -4.01
N PRO A 89 -29.48 0.01 -3.25
CA PRO A 89 -28.48 -0.87 -3.85
C PRO A 89 -29.05 -1.96 -4.75
N GLN A 90 -30.18 -2.56 -4.37
CA GLN A 90 -30.84 -3.59 -5.17
C GLN A 90 -31.44 -2.99 -6.45
N ALA A 91 -32.02 -1.79 -6.37
CA ALA A 91 -32.55 -1.10 -7.55
C ALA A 91 -31.48 -0.84 -8.63
N LEU A 92 -30.24 -0.48 -8.22
CA LEU A 92 -29.12 -0.32 -9.17
C LEU A 92 -28.74 -1.64 -9.85
N VAL A 93 -28.73 -2.73 -9.08
CA VAL A 93 -28.46 -4.08 -9.61
C VAL A 93 -29.59 -4.52 -10.56
N ASP A 94 -30.85 -4.35 -10.15
CA ASP A 94 -32.01 -4.73 -10.97
C ASP A 94 -32.03 -3.97 -12.31
N ALA A 95 -31.66 -2.68 -12.31
CA ALA A 95 -31.50 -1.92 -13.55
C ALA A 95 -30.42 -2.52 -14.46
N ALA A 96 -29.27 -2.92 -13.92
CA ALA A 96 -28.22 -3.57 -14.70
C ALA A 96 -28.68 -4.92 -15.28
N ILE A 97 -29.38 -5.72 -14.50
CA ILE A 97 -29.89 -7.03 -14.92
C ILE A 97 -31.01 -6.89 -15.95
N SER A 98 -31.95 -5.97 -15.76
CA SER A 98 -33.05 -5.77 -16.70
C SER A 98 -32.57 -5.28 -18.06
N ASN A 99 -31.50 -4.48 -18.12
CA ASN A 99 -30.99 -3.92 -19.37
C ASN A 99 -29.97 -4.83 -20.05
N TRP A 100 -29.12 -5.53 -19.28
CA TRP A 100 -27.97 -6.25 -19.83
C TRP A 100 -27.73 -7.65 -19.25
N GLY A 101 -28.51 -8.09 -18.26
CA GLY A 101 -28.49 -9.44 -17.71
C GLY A 101 -27.26 -9.80 -16.86
N ARG A 102 -26.35 -8.86 -16.61
CA ARG A 102 -25.07 -9.14 -15.93
C ARG A 102 -24.50 -7.91 -15.23
N VAL A 103 -23.52 -8.14 -14.36
CA VAL A 103 -22.63 -7.11 -13.82
C VAL A 103 -21.17 -7.53 -14.03
N ASP A 104 -20.33 -6.65 -14.55
CA ASP A 104 -18.89 -6.87 -14.69
C ASP A 104 -18.09 -6.03 -13.69
N ILE A 105 -18.51 -4.78 -13.50
CA ILE A 105 -17.78 -3.78 -12.73
C ILE A 105 -18.73 -3.14 -11.72
N VAL A 106 -18.32 -3.07 -10.46
CA VAL A 106 -19.00 -2.32 -9.41
C VAL A 106 -18.03 -1.27 -8.90
N VAL A 107 -18.41 0.00 -9.03
CA VAL A 107 -17.66 1.11 -8.45
C VAL A 107 -18.50 1.75 -7.35
N ASN A 108 -18.09 1.53 -6.10
CA ASN A 108 -18.69 2.21 -4.96
C ASN A 108 -18.08 3.61 -4.85
N CYS A 109 -18.72 4.60 -5.47
CA CYS A 109 -18.25 5.99 -5.48
C CYS A 109 -19.11 6.93 -4.62
N VAL A 110 -20.33 6.53 -4.25
CA VAL A 110 -21.22 7.36 -3.42
C VAL A 110 -20.54 7.77 -2.11
N ALA A 111 -20.65 9.06 -1.79
CA ALA A 111 -20.15 9.59 -0.53
C ALA A 111 -20.86 10.91 -0.18
N LEU A 112 -21.11 11.09 1.10
CA LEU A 112 -21.42 12.38 1.71
C LEU A 112 -20.33 12.73 2.74
N ALA A 113 -19.90 13.98 2.75
CA ALA A 113 -19.05 14.53 3.79
C ALA A 113 -19.82 15.63 4.54
N VAL A 114 -19.79 15.56 5.86
CA VAL A 114 -20.22 16.64 6.75
C VAL A 114 -19.00 17.02 7.57
N ASN A 115 -18.58 18.28 7.48
CA ASN A 115 -17.42 18.80 8.19
C ASN A 115 -17.92 19.69 9.33
N LYS A 116 -17.74 19.25 10.57
CA LYS A 116 -18.13 19.98 11.79
C LYS A 116 -17.12 19.71 12.91
N PRO A 117 -16.88 20.68 13.83
CA PRO A 117 -16.21 20.42 15.09
C PRO A 117 -16.75 19.16 15.78
N PHE A 118 -15.91 18.44 16.53
CA PHE A 118 -16.27 17.12 17.06
C PHE A 118 -17.52 17.18 17.94
N GLU A 119 -17.62 18.20 18.78
CA GLU A 119 -18.73 18.50 19.69
C GLU A 119 -20.04 18.87 18.99
N GLU A 120 -19.99 19.25 17.72
CA GLU A 120 -21.16 19.60 16.90
C GLU A 120 -21.63 18.44 16.00
N GLN A 121 -20.90 17.33 15.98
CA GLN A 121 -21.30 16.14 15.21
C GLN A 121 -22.43 15.41 15.95
N THR A 122 -23.55 15.23 15.24
CA THR A 122 -24.78 14.67 15.80
C THR A 122 -24.98 13.20 15.42
N LEU A 123 -25.95 12.53 16.06
CA LEU A 123 -26.38 11.19 15.64
C LEU A 123 -27.05 11.18 14.26
N ASP A 124 -27.68 12.28 13.84
CA ASP A 124 -28.20 12.39 12.47
C ASP A 124 -27.05 12.42 11.45
N ASP A 125 -25.97 13.15 11.74
CA ASP A 125 -24.76 13.11 10.92
C ASP A 125 -24.18 11.69 10.88
N TRP A 126 -24.15 11.00 12.03
CA TRP A 126 -23.71 9.62 12.11
C TRP A 126 -24.53 8.71 11.20
N ASP A 127 -25.85 8.68 11.40
CA ASP A 127 -26.74 7.81 10.66
C ASP A 127 -26.66 8.12 9.17
N ARG A 128 -26.71 9.39 8.79
CA ARG A 128 -26.64 9.80 7.38
C ARG A 128 -25.33 9.37 6.72
N LEU A 129 -24.17 9.68 7.31
CA LEU A 129 -22.88 9.34 6.72
C LEU A 129 -22.61 7.83 6.74
N VAL A 130 -22.89 7.15 7.84
CA VAL A 130 -22.66 5.70 7.97
C VAL A 130 -23.58 4.93 7.03
N ASN A 131 -24.84 5.35 6.89
CA ASN A 131 -25.79 4.69 6.02
C ASN A 131 -25.42 4.87 4.54
N ILE A 132 -25.10 6.10 4.10
CA ILE A 132 -24.73 6.35 2.70
C ILE A 132 -23.36 5.75 2.36
N ASN A 133 -22.32 6.11 3.12
CA ASN A 133 -20.94 5.78 2.77
C ASN A 133 -20.61 4.32 3.09
N GLY A 134 -21.11 3.81 4.22
CA GLY A 134 -20.83 2.47 4.74
C GLY A 134 -21.85 1.44 4.28
N ARG A 135 -23.09 1.54 4.78
CA ARG A 135 -24.15 0.55 4.51
C ARG A 135 -24.49 0.45 3.03
N GLY A 136 -24.62 1.58 2.33
CA GLY A 136 -24.85 1.61 0.88
C GLY A 136 -23.78 0.85 0.09
N THR A 137 -22.50 1.10 0.41
CA THR A 137 -21.34 0.38 -0.17
C THR A 137 -21.38 -1.13 0.11
N PHE A 138 -21.69 -1.49 1.36
CA PHE A 138 -21.82 -2.90 1.78
C PHE A 138 -22.92 -3.62 0.98
N LEU A 139 -24.13 -3.05 0.98
CA LEU A 139 -25.30 -3.65 0.35
C LEU A 139 -25.18 -3.71 -1.17
N LEU A 140 -24.61 -2.69 -1.82
CA LEU A 140 -24.41 -2.71 -3.28
C LEU A 140 -23.43 -3.79 -3.69
N THR A 141 -22.33 -3.90 -2.93
CA THR A 141 -21.35 -4.98 -3.15
C THR A 141 -22.03 -6.34 -2.98
N GLN A 142 -22.76 -6.54 -1.87
CA GLN A 142 -23.45 -7.79 -1.56
C GLN A 142 -24.48 -8.19 -2.63
N ALA A 143 -25.37 -7.27 -3.02
CA ALA A 143 -26.41 -7.49 -4.02
C ALA A 143 -25.83 -7.84 -5.39
N SER A 144 -24.67 -7.27 -5.74
CA SER A 144 -24.00 -7.50 -7.02
C SER A 144 -23.35 -8.89 -7.13
N LEU A 145 -22.93 -9.52 -6.01
CA LEU A 145 -22.08 -10.72 -6.03
C LEU A 145 -22.67 -11.87 -6.85
N LYS A 146 -23.98 -12.09 -6.77
CA LYS A 146 -24.66 -13.18 -7.48
C LYS A 146 -24.74 -12.96 -8.99
N HIS A 147 -24.54 -11.73 -9.45
CA HIS A 147 -24.60 -11.34 -10.85
C HIS A 147 -23.24 -10.96 -11.44
N LEU A 148 -22.18 -10.95 -10.62
CA LEU A 148 -20.84 -10.69 -11.10
C LEU A 148 -20.44 -11.74 -12.12
N THR A 149 -19.88 -11.26 -13.23
CA THR A 149 -19.32 -12.15 -14.25
C THR A 149 -18.18 -12.94 -13.63
N LYS A 150 -18.34 -14.26 -13.59
CA LYS A 150 -17.35 -15.18 -13.02
C LYS A 150 -15.96 -14.94 -13.62
N ASN A 151 -14.94 -14.99 -12.77
CA ASN A 151 -13.51 -14.87 -13.10
C ASN A 151 -13.06 -13.52 -13.68
N THR A 152 -13.99 -12.61 -13.99
CA THR A 152 -13.68 -11.31 -14.62
C THR A 152 -14.31 -10.12 -13.88
N GLY A 153 -15.08 -10.36 -12.83
CA GLY A 153 -15.69 -9.32 -12.00
C GLY A 153 -14.66 -8.38 -11.38
N ARG A 154 -15.01 -7.10 -11.26
CA ARG A 154 -14.19 -6.06 -10.66
C ARG A 154 -15.02 -5.25 -9.67
N ILE A 155 -14.53 -5.13 -8.44
CA ILE A 155 -15.09 -4.23 -7.43
C ILE A 155 -14.04 -3.19 -7.10
N VAL A 156 -14.40 -1.91 -7.21
CA VAL A 156 -13.55 -0.78 -6.85
C VAL A 156 -14.28 0.10 -5.85
N ASN A 157 -13.65 0.36 -4.72
CA ASN A 157 -14.18 1.24 -3.68
C ASN A 157 -13.44 2.58 -3.70
N ILE A 158 -14.17 3.67 -3.88
CA ILE A 158 -13.61 5.02 -3.77
C ILE A 158 -13.58 5.42 -2.29
N VAL A 159 -12.39 5.31 -1.69
CA VAL A 159 -12.14 5.68 -0.29
C VAL A 159 -11.78 7.18 -0.20
N SER A 160 -10.91 7.57 0.72
CA SER A 160 -10.37 8.92 0.82
C SER A 160 -9.04 8.90 1.54
N ILE A 161 -8.16 9.87 1.25
CA ILE A 161 -6.96 10.11 2.07
C ILE A 161 -7.31 10.34 3.55
N SER A 162 -8.51 10.85 3.86
CA SER A 162 -9.01 11.03 5.23
C SER A 162 -9.12 9.70 6.00
N ALA A 163 -9.21 8.55 5.33
CA ALA A 163 -9.17 7.24 5.99
C ALA A 163 -7.80 6.91 6.63
N ARG A 164 -6.74 7.62 6.24
CA ARG A 164 -5.35 7.35 6.67
C ARG A 164 -4.71 8.54 7.39
N GLY A 165 -5.08 9.75 6.99
CA GLY A 165 -4.66 11.00 7.60
C GLY A 165 -5.83 11.97 7.63
N PRO A 166 -6.78 11.79 8.56
CA PRO A 166 -7.95 12.65 8.63
C PRO A 166 -7.57 14.07 9.08
N PRO A 167 -8.08 15.12 8.41
CA PRO A 167 -8.03 16.47 8.95
C PRO A 167 -9.03 16.62 10.12
N PRO A 168 -8.92 17.70 10.92
CA PRO A 168 -9.97 18.10 11.85
C PRO A 168 -11.34 18.22 11.17
N ASN A 169 -12.39 18.18 11.98
CA ASN A 169 -13.80 18.30 11.59
C ASN A 169 -14.39 17.12 10.79
N GLN A 170 -13.60 16.09 10.50
CA GLN A 170 -14.03 14.96 9.65
C GLN A 170 -14.24 13.63 10.38
N THR A 171 -14.39 13.62 11.71
CA THR A 171 -14.43 12.39 12.52
C THR A 171 -15.32 11.28 11.95
N ILE A 172 -16.63 11.52 11.76
CA ILE A 172 -17.54 10.53 11.20
C ILE A 172 -17.19 10.20 9.74
N TYR A 173 -16.96 11.21 8.90
CA TYR A 173 -16.63 11.02 7.48
C TYR A 173 -15.38 10.13 7.29
N ALA A 174 -14.28 10.50 7.93
CA ALA A 174 -13.04 9.73 7.94
C ALA A 174 -13.25 8.32 8.48
N GLY A 175 -14.06 8.17 9.54
CA GLY A 175 -14.47 6.88 10.08
C GLY A 175 -15.14 6.00 9.03
N THR A 176 -16.12 6.53 8.28
CA THR A 176 -16.79 5.79 7.21
C THR A 176 -15.85 5.41 6.07
N LYS A 177 -14.90 6.28 5.69
CA LYS A 177 -13.92 5.94 4.65
C LYS A 177 -12.88 4.92 5.16
N GLY A 178 -12.55 4.93 6.45
CA GLY A 178 -11.76 3.89 7.13
C GLY A 178 -12.49 2.54 7.20
N MET A 179 -13.81 2.56 7.40
CA MET A 179 -14.67 1.38 7.35
C MET A 179 -14.62 0.75 5.94
N VAL A 180 -14.80 1.54 4.88
CA VAL A 180 -14.74 1.04 3.50
C VAL A 180 -13.32 0.58 3.09
N ASP A 181 -12.26 1.26 3.54
CA ASP A 181 -10.87 0.78 3.35
C ASP A 181 -10.64 -0.58 4.04
N SER A 182 -11.30 -0.82 5.17
CA SER A 182 -11.26 -2.11 5.88
C SER A 182 -12.09 -3.18 5.18
N PHE A 183 -13.32 -2.86 4.74
CA PHE A 183 -14.14 -3.74 3.90
C PHE A 183 -13.37 -4.21 2.68
N THR A 184 -12.70 -3.30 1.97
CA THR A 184 -11.87 -3.60 0.80
C THR A 184 -10.84 -4.69 1.11
N LYS A 185 -10.13 -4.59 2.24
CA LYS A 185 -9.08 -5.56 2.64
C LYS A 185 -9.66 -6.93 2.99
N CYS A 186 -10.83 -6.99 3.61
CA CYS A 186 -11.51 -8.24 3.92
C CYS A 186 -12.03 -8.89 2.64
N TRP A 187 -12.78 -8.13 1.84
CA TRP A 187 -13.38 -8.59 0.60
C TRP A 187 -12.36 -9.01 -0.45
N ALA A 188 -11.18 -8.38 -0.51
CA ALA A 188 -10.08 -8.80 -1.38
C ALA A 188 -9.53 -10.20 -1.05
N LYS A 189 -9.87 -10.77 0.12
CA LYS A 189 -9.51 -12.13 0.53
C LYS A 189 -10.70 -13.08 0.43
N GLU A 190 -11.89 -12.60 0.80
CA GLU A 190 -13.10 -13.41 0.90
C GLU A 190 -13.79 -13.65 -0.45
N LEU A 191 -13.87 -12.62 -1.29
CA LEU A 191 -14.70 -12.67 -2.50
C LEU A 191 -14.03 -13.34 -3.70
N PRO A 192 -12.71 -13.12 -4.00
CA PRO A 192 -12.09 -13.73 -5.17
C PRO A 192 -12.19 -15.26 -5.24
N PRO A 193 -11.95 -16.02 -4.15
CA PRO A 193 -12.06 -17.49 -4.20
C PRO A 193 -13.47 -18.00 -4.53
N LYS A 194 -14.51 -17.24 -4.17
CA LYS A 194 -15.92 -17.64 -4.32
C LYS A 194 -16.56 -17.12 -5.60
N TYR A 195 -16.23 -15.90 -6.02
CA TYR A 195 -16.89 -15.22 -7.13
C TYR A 195 -15.98 -14.94 -8.33
N GLY A 196 -14.67 -15.20 -8.21
CA GLY A 196 -13.71 -14.93 -9.29
C GLY A 196 -13.60 -13.45 -9.64
N CYS A 197 -13.66 -12.56 -8.65
CA CYS A 197 -13.54 -11.12 -8.84
C CYS A 197 -12.24 -10.56 -8.23
N THR A 198 -11.92 -9.31 -8.50
CA THR A 198 -10.95 -8.53 -7.70
C THR A 198 -11.66 -7.47 -6.89
N VAL A 199 -11.06 -7.08 -5.77
CA VAL A 199 -11.55 -5.98 -4.93
C VAL A 199 -10.38 -5.05 -4.64
N ASN A 200 -10.52 -3.79 -5.03
CA ASN A 200 -9.50 -2.77 -4.84
C ASN A 200 -10.10 -1.47 -4.31
N ALA A 201 -9.23 -0.59 -3.79
CA ALA A 201 -9.60 0.76 -3.41
C ALA A 201 -8.79 1.80 -4.16
N VAL A 202 -9.44 2.90 -4.52
CA VAL A 202 -8.82 4.14 -4.97
C VAL A 202 -9.03 5.16 -3.87
N SER A 203 -7.96 5.85 -3.47
CA SER A 203 -7.96 6.80 -2.35
C SER A 203 -7.63 8.20 -2.83
N PRO A 204 -8.62 8.98 -3.33
CA PRO A 204 -8.39 10.35 -3.76
C PRO A 204 -7.91 11.26 -2.63
N GLY A 205 -7.07 12.23 -2.99
CA GLY A 205 -6.83 13.43 -2.20
C GLY A 205 -7.87 14.51 -2.50
N PRO A 206 -7.60 15.79 -2.14
CA PRO A 206 -8.42 16.93 -2.55
C PRO A 206 -8.66 16.91 -4.07
N THR A 207 -9.91 16.89 -4.49
CA THR A 207 -10.34 16.76 -5.88
C THR A 207 -11.36 17.84 -6.18
N LYS A 208 -11.24 18.53 -7.33
CA LYS A 208 -12.13 19.62 -7.73
C LYS A 208 -13.49 19.08 -8.15
N THR A 209 -14.36 18.83 -7.17
CA THR A 209 -15.76 18.48 -7.41
C THR A 209 -16.68 19.57 -6.88
N GLU A 210 -17.92 19.57 -7.34
CA GLU A 210 -18.98 20.45 -6.85
C GLU A 210 -19.17 20.27 -5.34
N GLY A 211 -19.12 19.01 -4.85
CA GLY A 211 -19.20 18.70 -3.43
C GLY A 211 -18.02 19.22 -2.60
N PHE A 212 -16.82 19.29 -3.19
CA PHE A 212 -15.66 19.88 -2.53
C PHE A 212 -15.73 21.42 -2.52
N ALA A 213 -16.20 22.02 -3.61
CA ALA A 213 -16.43 23.47 -3.67
C ALA A 213 -17.48 23.93 -2.64
N ALA A 214 -18.45 23.07 -2.32
CA ALA A 214 -19.48 23.33 -1.30
C ALA A 214 -18.96 23.24 0.16
N ALA A 215 -17.69 22.90 0.40
CA ALA A 215 -17.16 22.76 1.76
C ALA A 215 -17.09 24.09 2.56
N GLY A 216 -17.20 25.24 1.88
CA GLY A 216 -17.18 26.57 2.50
C GLY A 216 -15.77 27.08 2.81
N GLU A 217 -15.63 28.39 3.01
CA GLU A 217 -14.33 29.06 3.16
C GLU A 217 -13.52 28.58 4.38
N GLU A 218 -14.18 28.38 5.52
CA GLU A 218 -13.51 27.93 6.76
C GLU A 218 -12.91 26.53 6.61
N GLN A 219 -13.64 25.60 5.99
CA GLN A 219 -13.10 24.28 5.72
C GLN A 219 -11.99 24.34 4.66
N MET A 220 -12.12 25.21 3.66
CA MET A 220 -11.07 25.43 2.66
C MET A 220 -9.78 25.95 3.29
N LYS A 221 -9.85 26.83 4.31
CA LYS A 221 -8.66 27.26 5.08
C LYS A 221 -7.96 26.10 5.78
N ILE A 222 -8.72 25.14 6.31
CA ILE A 222 -8.18 23.92 6.94
C ILE A 222 -7.53 22.99 5.89
N LEU A 223 -8.12 22.90 4.70
CA LEU A 223 -7.65 22.01 3.63
C LEU A 223 -6.54 22.64 2.78
N GLN A 224 -6.41 23.96 2.73
CA GLN A 224 -5.43 24.67 1.91
C GLN A 224 -3.99 24.22 2.20
N PRO A 225 -3.54 24.07 3.47
CA PRO A 225 -2.22 23.50 3.75
C PRO A 225 -2.01 22.10 3.18
N ILE A 226 -3.07 21.26 3.13
CA ILE A 226 -3.02 19.92 2.56
C ILE A 226 -2.87 20.00 1.04
N ILE A 227 -3.60 20.93 0.40
CA ILE A 227 -3.51 21.19 -1.05
C ILE A 227 -2.11 21.70 -1.41
N ASP A 228 -1.60 22.69 -0.68
CA ASP A 228 -0.29 23.31 -0.91
C ASP A 228 0.88 22.34 -0.70
N GLN A 229 0.71 21.38 0.22
CA GLN A 229 1.70 20.33 0.49
C GLN A 229 1.60 19.14 -0.47
N THR A 230 0.70 19.18 -1.47
CA THR A 230 0.57 18.11 -2.45
C THR A 230 1.90 17.95 -3.22
N PRO A 231 2.62 16.81 -3.11
CA PRO A 231 4.03 16.75 -3.50
C PRO A 231 4.34 16.92 -4.99
N VAL A 232 3.38 16.61 -5.86
CA VAL A 232 3.57 16.65 -7.32
C VAL A 232 3.25 18.04 -7.87
N ALA A 233 2.31 18.76 -7.25
CA ALA A 233 1.97 20.15 -7.53
C ALA A 233 1.01 20.66 -6.43
N PRO A 234 1.08 21.94 -6.02
CA PRO A 234 0.18 22.54 -5.03
C PRO A 234 -1.21 22.80 -5.63
N ARG A 235 -1.92 21.72 -5.98
CA ARG A 235 -3.25 21.78 -6.60
C ARG A 235 -4.10 20.59 -6.18
N MET A 236 -5.41 20.78 -6.29
CA MET A 236 -6.36 19.68 -6.27
C MET A 236 -6.25 18.85 -7.56
N ALA A 237 -6.58 17.56 -7.46
CA ALA A 237 -6.76 16.69 -8.61
C ALA A 237 -8.03 17.07 -9.38
N GLU A 238 -8.04 16.84 -10.69
CA GLU A 238 -9.27 16.85 -11.47
C GLU A 238 -9.99 15.49 -11.34
N PRO A 239 -11.33 15.44 -11.37
CA PRO A 239 -12.10 14.20 -11.32
C PRO A 239 -11.65 13.15 -12.37
N GLU A 240 -11.25 13.60 -13.55
CA GLU A 240 -10.76 12.77 -14.66
C GLU A 240 -9.46 12.03 -14.30
N GLU A 241 -8.59 12.62 -13.48
CA GLU A 241 -7.37 11.96 -13.01
C GLU A 241 -7.71 10.75 -12.12
N ILE A 242 -8.76 10.88 -11.30
CA ILE A 242 -9.28 9.80 -10.47
C ILE A 242 -9.96 8.72 -11.32
N ALA A 243 -10.71 9.14 -12.35
CA ALA A 243 -11.36 8.23 -13.29
C ALA A 243 -10.34 7.37 -14.04
N LEU A 244 -9.29 7.98 -14.61
CA LEU A 244 -8.23 7.27 -15.32
C LEU A 244 -7.53 6.24 -14.43
N PHE A 245 -7.20 6.60 -13.18
CA PHE A 245 -6.60 5.65 -12.24
C PHE A 245 -7.56 4.53 -11.85
N THR A 246 -8.85 4.84 -11.68
CA THR A 246 -9.90 3.86 -11.44
C THR A 246 -9.99 2.86 -12.59
N ILE A 247 -9.91 3.29 -13.85
CA ILE A 247 -9.89 2.35 -14.97
C ILE A 247 -8.61 1.54 -15.03
N TYR A 248 -7.46 2.17 -14.81
CA TYR A 248 -6.17 1.47 -14.81
C TYR A 248 -6.21 0.25 -13.86
N ILE A 249 -6.79 0.39 -12.67
CA ILE A 249 -6.86 -0.72 -11.69
C ILE A 249 -7.73 -1.89 -12.17
N LEU A 250 -8.73 -1.66 -13.03
CA LEU A 250 -9.57 -2.71 -13.62
C LEU A 250 -8.74 -3.65 -14.52
N PHE A 251 -7.74 -3.10 -15.21
CA PHE A 251 -6.89 -3.81 -16.18
C PHE A 251 -5.64 -4.45 -15.56
N THR A 252 -5.29 -4.15 -14.32
CA THR A 252 -4.15 -4.79 -13.66
C THR A 252 -4.37 -6.31 -13.58
N ARG A 253 -3.58 -7.08 -14.35
CA ARG A 253 -3.73 -8.54 -14.49
C ARG A 253 -3.63 -9.22 -13.13
N SER A 254 -4.66 -9.98 -12.77
CA SER A 254 -4.80 -10.70 -11.49
C SER A 254 -3.89 -11.93 -11.35
N SER A 255 -2.99 -12.17 -12.30
CA SER A 255 -1.99 -13.23 -12.23
C SER A 255 -0.73 -12.76 -11.47
N PHE A 256 -0.85 -12.34 -10.21
CA PHE A 256 0.31 -12.29 -9.31
C PHE A 256 -0.11 -12.28 -7.83
N LYS A 257 0.39 -13.26 -7.07
CA LYS A 257 0.25 -13.35 -5.61
C LYS A 257 0.78 -12.07 -4.95
N ARG A 258 0.06 -11.63 -3.90
CA ARG A 258 0.46 -10.66 -2.85
C ARG A 258 0.43 -9.18 -3.29
N GLN A 259 -0.63 -8.50 -2.84
CA GLN A 259 -0.84 -7.05 -2.91
C GLN A 259 0.41 -6.28 -2.40
N ARG A 260 1.07 -5.53 -3.28
CA ARG A 260 1.94 -4.40 -2.93
C ARG A 260 1.18 -3.12 -3.29
N SER A 261 0.90 -2.28 -2.31
CA SER A 261 0.49 -0.90 -2.58
C SER A 261 1.74 -0.10 -2.91
N SER A 262 1.73 0.58 -4.05
CA SER A 262 2.78 1.49 -4.49
C SER A 262 2.18 2.87 -4.67
N VAL A 263 2.49 3.80 -3.75
CA VAL A 263 2.54 5.23 -4.02
C VAL A 263 3.74 5.76 -3.24
N LYS A 264 4.74 6.28 -3.98
CA LYS A 264 5.87 7.04 -3.45
C LYS A 264 5.31 8.38 -2.94
N SER A 265 5.55 8.73 -1.69
CA SER A 265 5.38 10.11 -1.21
C SER A 265 6.73 10.71 -0.82
N LEU A 266 6.98 11.91 -1.37
CA LEU A 266 8.15 12.71 -1.08
C LEU A 266 8.05 13.32 0.33
N ARG A 267 9.22 13.35 0.95
CA ARG A 267 9.59 13.78 2.31
C ARG A 267 9.20 15.23 2.63
N HIS A 268 8.83 15.50 3.89
CA HIS A 268 9.32 16.65 4.67
C HIS A 268 9.68 16.20 6.10
N ARG A 269 10.66 16.87 6.71
CA ARG A 269 11.55 16.39 7.78
C ARG A 269 10.91 16.41 9.18
N SER A 270 10.83 15.24 9.84
CA SER A 270 11.35 15.03 11.20
C SER A 270 11.33 13.52 11.54
N ALA A 271 12.48 12.97 11.96
CA ALA A 271 12.85 11.55 12.07
C ALA A 271 12.81 10.74 10.74
N LYS A 272 13.99 10.45 10.17
CA LYS A 272 14.13 9.58 8.98
C LYS A 272 13.46 8.23 9.24
N MET A 273 12.46 7.86 8.43
CA MET A 273 12.03 6.46 8.34
C MET A 273 13.23 5.62 7.86
N PRO A 274 13.54 4.50 8.52
CA PRO A 274 14.58 3.59 8.04
C PRO A 274 14.16 3.05 6.67
N THR A 275 15.05 3.19 5.69
CA THR A 275 14.88 2.53 4.40
C THR A 275 15.31 1.06 4.54
N ASN A 276 14.77 0.18 3.69
CA ASN A 276 15.06 -1.27 3.73
C ASN A 276 15.99 -1.69 2.57
N PHE A 277 16.82 -0.79 2.05
CA PHE A 277 17.64 -1.06 0.87
C PHE A 277 18.62 -2.21 1.09
N ASN A 278 19.34 -2.21 2.22
CA ASN A 278 20.24 -3.29 2.58
C ASN A 278 19.49 -4.63 2.80
N VAL A 279 18.30 -4.59 3.39
CA VAL A 279 17.43 -5.77 3.57
C VAL A 279 16.98 -6.32 2.22
N ASP A 280 16.50 -5.45 1.33
CA ASP A 280 16.05 -5.84 -0.01
C ASP A 280 17.20 -6.43 -0.84
N ARG A 281 18.41 -5.86 -0.73
CA ARG A 281 19.62 -6.40 -1.37
C ARG A 281 20.01 -7.75 -0.80
N ALA A 282 20.00 -7.93 0.51
CA ALA A 282 20.30 -9.22 1.14
C ALA A 282 19.28 -10.29 0.71
N MET A 283 17.99 -9.95 0.67
CA MET A 283 16.95 -10.86 0.17
C MET A 283 17.07 -11.14 -1.34
N ALA A 284 17.62 -10.21 -2.13
CA ALA A 284 17.94 -10.47 -3.53
C ALA A 284 19.13 -11.41 -3.67
N VAL A 285 20.19 -11.23 -2.87
CA VAL A 285 21.35 -12.15 -2.81
C VAL A 285 20.89 -13.57 -2.49
N ILE A 286 20.04 -13.73 -1.47
CA ILE A 286 19.51 -15.05 -1.07
C ILE A 286 18.73 -15.73 -2.21
N ARG A 287 17.99 -14.96 -3.02
CA ARG A 287 17.16 -15.50 -4.11
C ARG A 287 17.93 -15.78 -5.40
N ASN A 288 18.90 -14.92 -5.72
CA ASN A 288 19.46 -14.85 -7.07
C ASN A 288 20.95 -15.23 -7.13
N GLU A 289 21.66 -15.22 -6.00
CA GLU A 289 23.11 -15.38 -5.96
C GLU A 289 23.52 -16.51 -5.00
N HIS A 290 23.25 -17.77 -5.38
CA HIS A 290 23.54 -18.95 -4.54
C HIS A 290 25.00 -19.01 -4.03
N ARG A 291 25.96 -18.48 -4.78
CA ARG A 291 27.38 -18.40 -4.40
C ARG A 291 27.66 -17.42 -3.24
N LYS A 292 26.71 -16.57 -2.90
CA LYS A 292 26.75 -15.61 -1.80
C LYS A 292 25.81 -15.99 -0.64
N LEU A 293 25.38 -17.25 -0.58
CA LEU A 293 24.66 -17.75 0.58
C LEU A 293 25.60 -17.93 1.76
N LEU A 294 25.27 -17.28 2.87
CA LEU A 294 25.99 -17.41 4.12
C LEU A 294 25.59 -18.70 4.82
N THR A 295 26.55 -19.56 5.14
CA THR A 295 26.25 -20.78 5.89
C THR A 295 26.13 -20.42 7.37
N LEU A 296 24.98 -20.74 7.97
CA LEU A 296 24.72 -20.61 9.40
C LEU A 296 24.67 -22.01 10.02
N THR A 297 25.37 -22.20 11.13
CA THR A 297 25.38 -23.46 11.87
C THR A 297 24.97 -23.23 13.32
N PHE A 298 23.87 -23.87 13.74
CA PHE A 298 23.39 -23.90 15.12
C PHE A 298 23.41 -25.34 15.63
N THR A 299 23.95 -25.59 16.81
CA THR A 299 23.93 -26.93 17.46
C THR A 299 24.36 -28.06 16.51
N ASN A 300 25.41 -27.81 15.71
CA ASN A 300 25.95 -28.71 14.67
C ASN A 300 25.08 -28.99 13.43
N HIS A 301 24.00 -28.24 13.21
CA HIS A 301 23.16 -28.33 12.02
C HIS A 301 23.32 -27.11 11.10
N PHE A 302 23.49 -27.36 9.81
CA PHE A 302 23.46 -26.31 8.79
C PHE A 302 22.03 -25.84 8.55
N ILE A 303 21.88 -24.53 8.39
CA ILE A 303 20.57 -23.91 8.16
C ILE A 303 20.43 -23.50 6.70
N TYR A 304 19.44 -24.08 6.03
CA TYR A 304 19.01 -23.68 4.70
C TYR A 304 18.17 -22.40 4.77
N SER A 305 18.24 -21.58 3.71
CA SER A 305 17.47 -20.33 3.64
C SER A 305 15.97 -20.58 3.79
N GLY A 306 15.35 -19.92 4.76
CA GLY A 306 13.94 -20.06 5.08
C GLY A 306 13.56 -21.32 5.88
N GLN A 307 14.53 -22.13 6.30
CA GLN A 307 14.28 -23.27 7.18
C GLN A 307 13.72 -22.81 8.53
N PHE A 308 12.82 -23.61 9.12
CA PHE A 308 12.34 -23.36 10.47
C PHE A 308 13.37 -23.80 11.51
N LEU A 309 13.68 -22.91 12.46
CA LEU A 309 14.54 -23.17 13.60
C LEU A 309 13.80 -22.74 14.88
N PRO A 310 13.53 -23.67 15.83
CA PRO A 310 12.89 -23.32 17.09
C PRO A 310 13.67 -22.24 17.86
N LYS A 311 12.95 -21.31 18.53
CA LYS A 311 13.62 -20.21 19.25
C LYS A 311 14.67 -20.66 20.25
N ARG A 312 14.47 -21.83 20.89
CA ARG A 312 15.40 -22.43 21.85
C ARG A 312 16.74 -22.79 21.19
N ASP A 313 16.71 -23.23 19.94
CA ASP A 313 17.89 -23.65 19.18
C ASP A 313 18.60 -22.42 18.57
N ALA A 314 17.90 -21.29 18.47
CA ALA A 314 18.42 -20.00 18.04
C ALA A 314 18.82 -19.06 19.22
N ALA A 315 18.93 -19.58 20.44
CA ALA A 315 19.21 -18.79 21.65
C ALA A 315 20.62 -18.16 21.68
N HIS A 316 21.56 -18.73 20.93
CA HIS A 316 22.95 -18.30 20.83
C HIS A 316 23.31 -17.96 19.38
N PRO A 317 24.31 -17.09 19.13
CA PRO A 317 24.71 -16.74 17.77
C PRO A 317 25.25 -17.98 17.01
N PRO A 318 25.00 -18.08 15.69
CA PRO A 318 25.48 -19.20 14.89
C PRO A 318 26.99 -19.14 14.68
N ARG A 319 27.58 -20.30 14.40
CA ARG A 319 28.84 -20.35 13.65
C ARG A 319 28.55 -19.99 12.20
N MET A 320 29.43 -19.20 11.60
CA MET A 320 29.25 -18.72 10.23
C MET A 320 30.42 -19.18 9.36
N SER A 321 30.11 -19.64 8.16
CA SER A 321 31.11 -19.89 7.13
C SER A 321 30.67 -19.35 5.78
N PHE A 322 31.64 -18.97 4.96
CA PHE A 322 31.40 -18.38 3.65
C PHE A 322 32.45 -18.88 2.65
N PRO A 323 32.05 -19.25 1.42
CA PRO A 323 32.95 -19.96 0.49
C PRO A 323 34.06 -19.06 -0.10
N ARG A 324 33.91 -17.72 -0.08
CA ARG A 324 34.87 -16.80 -0.67
C ARG A 324 35.07 -15.57 0.20
N LEU A 325 36.11 -15.58 1.02
CA LEU A 325 36.57 -14.43 1.79
C LEU A 325 38.02 -14.10 1.42
N LYS A 326 38.41 -12.83 1.59
CA LYS A 326 39.81 -12.41 1.49
C LYS A 326 40.50 -12.85 2.77
N SER A 327 41.62 -13.56 2.68
CA SER A 327 42.34 -14.13 3.83
C SER A 327 42.68 -13.10 4.92
N ASN A 328 43.00 -11.87 4.52
CA ASN A 328 43.34 -10.76 5.42
C ASN A 328 42.19 -9.74 5.56
N GLY A 329 40.98 -10.10 5.15
CA GLY A 329 39.81 -9.25 5.25
C GLY A 329 39.23 -9.24 6.66
N THR A 330 38.72 -8.10 7.10
CA THR A 330 37.89 -8.00 8.30
C THR A 330 36.43 -7.82 7.87
N TYR A 331 35.53 -8.53 8.53
CA TYR A 331 34.10 -8.55 8.20
C TYR A 331 33.25 -8.13 9.39
N MET A 332 31.98 -7.82 9.11
CA MET A 332 30.96 -7.63 10.14
C MET A 332 29.63 -8.24 9.73
N ILE A 333 28.84 -8.65 10.72
CA ILE A 333 27.51 -9.23 10.51
C ILE A 333 26.46 -8.35 11.17
N VAL A 334 25.33 -8.19 10.49
CA VAL A 334 24.10 -7.58 11.01
C VAL A 334 23.00 -8.64 11.00
N CYS A 335 22.32 -8.82 12.13
CA CYS A 335 21.17 -9.70 12.28
C CYS A 335 19.90 -8.90 12.61
N LEU A 336 18.84 -9.13 11.84
CA LEU A 336 17.56 -8.42 11.94
C LEU A 336 16.39 -9.40 12.04
N ASP A 337 15.42 -9.08 12.89
CA ASP A 337 14.08 -9.65 12.83
C ASP A 337 13.22 -8.79 11.90
N LEU A 338 12.88 -9.35 10.74
CA LEU A 338 12.13 -8.63 9.69
C LEU A 338 10.63 -8.53 9.96
N ASP A 339 10.12 -9.34 10.88
CA ASP A 339 8.68 -9.51 11.12
C ASP A 339 8.28 -9.12 12.56
N ALA A 340 9.20 -8.50 13.30
CA ALA A 340 8.93 -7.96 14.63
C ALA A 340 7.65 -7.10 14.62
N PRO A 341 6.67 -7.36 15.52
CA PRO A 341 5.37 -6.72 15.47
C PRO A 341 5.46 -5.24 15.87
N TYR A 342 5.30 -4.35 14.89
CA TYR A 342 4.93 -2.96 15.14
C TYR A 342 3.69 -2.54 14.35
N PRO A 343 2.57 -3.30 14.42
CA PRO A 343 1.38 -3.05 13.60
C PRO A 343 0.78 -1.66 13.80
N SER A 344 1.06 -0.99 14.93
CA SER A 344 0.61 0.37 15.25
C SER A 344 1.64 1.48 15.00
N CYS A 345 2.91 1.18 14.66
CA CYS A 345 3.97 2.18 14.57
C CYS A 345 4.83 2.03 13.30
N ARG A 346 4.47 2.76 12.24
CA ARG A 346 5.18 2.75 10.95
C ARG A 346 6.58 3.39 10.97
N ILE A 347 7.00 3.93 12.10
CA ILE A 347 8.32 4.56 12.31
C ILE A 347 9.38 3.50 12.67
N LEU A 348 8.97 2.29 13.06
CA LEU A 348 9.85 1.22 13.50
C LEU A 348 10.22 0.29 12.34
N GLY A 349 11.52 0.06 12.14
CA GLY A 349 12.07 -0.84 11.13
C GLY A 349 12.23 -2.28 11.64
N PRO A 350 12.89 -3.17 10.87
CA PRO A 350 13.32 -4.47 11.38
C PRO A 350 14.07 -4.33 12.70
N LYS A 351 13.77 -5.21 13.66
CA LYS A 351 14.39 -5.12 14.99
C LYS A 351 15.83 -5.65 14.92
N CYS A 352 16.79 -4.85 15.36
CA CYS A 352 18.18 -5.28 15.43
C CYS A 352 18.40 -6.33 16.53
N LEU A 353 18.82 -7.52 16.12
CA LEU A 353 19.11 -8.63 17.02
C LEU A 353 20.60 -8.74 17.35
N TRP A 354 21.49 -8.44 16.40
CA TRP A 354 22.94 -8.58 16.60
C TRP A 354 23.71 -7.71 15.60
N ILE A 355 24.80 -7.09 16.07
CA ILE A 355 25.81 -6.48 15.20
C ILE A 355 27.17 -6.85 15.77
N GLN A 356 27.96 -7.57 14.99
CA GLN A 356 29.29 -8.03 15.38
C GLN A 356 30.32 -7.60 14.34
N SER A 357 31.27 -6.78 14.78
CA SER A 357 32.44 -6.36 14.02
C SER A 357 33.62 -7.30 14.24
N GLY A 358 34.70 -7.10 13.49
CA GLY A 358 35.96 -7.82 13.68
C GLY A 358 35.83 -9.32 13.44
N LEU A 359 35.05 -9.72 12.44
CA LEU A 359 34.97 -11.10 12.00
C LEU A 359 36.16 -11.41 11.10
N GLU A 360 37.03 -12.32 11.53
CA GLU A 360 38.24 -12.73 10.81
C GLU A 360 38.04 -14.10 10.15
N PRO A 361 38.39 -14.26 8.86
CA PRO A 361 38.37 -15.55 8.19
C PRO A 361 39.45 -16.48 8.74
N ILE A 362 39.05 -17.71 9.06
CA ILE A 362 39.94 -18.83 9.40
C ILE A 362 39.69 -19.91 8.36
N VAL A 363 40.76 -20.36 7.72
CA VAL A 363 40.71 -21.42 6.71
C VAL A 363 40.55 -22.77 7.42
N SER A 364 39.55 -23.55 7.00
CA SER A 364 39.46 -24.97 7.38
C SER A 364 40.32 -25.84 6.47
N GLU A 365 40.67 -27.04 6.93
CA GLU A 365 41.35 -28.06 6.12
C GLU A 365 40.61 -28.37 4.79
N SER A 366 39.28 -28.18 4.77
CA SER A 366 38.42 -28.32 3.59
C SER A 366 38.33 -27.08 2.68
N GLY A 367 39.10 -26.01 2.96
CA GLY A 367 39.12 -24.78 2.15
C GLY A 367 37.92 -23.84 2.35
N HIS A 368 37.08 -24.08 3.36
CA HIS A 368 35.97 -23.20 3.72
C HIS A 368 36.45 -22.16 4.74
N PHE A 369 36.06 -20.90 4.58
CA PHE A 369 36.39 -19.88 5.56
C PHE A 369 35.32 -19.84 6.66
N PHE A 370 35.75 -20.05 7.90
CA PHE A 370 34.96 -19.78 9.10
C PHE A 370 35.22 -18.35 9.58
N LEU A 371 34.18 -17.68 10.09
CA LEU A 371 34.33 -16.36 10.67
C LEU A 371 34.49 -16.46 12.19
N ARG A 372 35.67 -16.11 12.70
CA ARG A 372 35.93 -15.98 14.14
C ARG A 372 35.68 -14.55 14.58
N VAL A 373 35.06 -14.40 15.74
CA VAL A 373 34.90 -13.10 16.41
C VAL A 373 36.23 -12.69 17.06
N ALA A 374 36.84 -11.60 16.59
CA ALA A 374 38.08 -11.04 17.12
C ALA A 374 37.91 -9.65 17.77
N ALA A 375 36.71 -9.07 17.73
CA ALA A 375 36.40 -7.77 18.33
C ALA A 375 35.12 -7.81 19.19
N PRO A 376 34.89 -6.82 20.06
CA PRO A 376 33.63 -6.67 20.77
C PRO A 376 32.42 -6.52 19.84
N PHE A 377 31.23 -6.84 20.32
CA PHE A 377 29.99 -6.57 19.59
C PHE A 377 29.66 -5.07 19.60
N ILE A 378 28.90 -4.64 18.60
CA ILE A 378 28.25 -3.32 18.55
C ILE A 378 26.86 -3.42 19.18
N ALA A 379 26.11 -4.47 18.82
CA ALA A 379 24.87 -4.85 19.48
C ALA A 379 24.97 -6.32 19.87
N ASN A 380 24.87 -6.66 21.16
CA ASN A 380 24.93 -8.05 21.61
C ASN A 380 23.84 -8.91 20.94
N TYR A 381 24.11 -10.20 20.74
CA TYR A 381 23.10 -11.11 20.18
C TYR A 381 21.92 -11.23 21.14
N VAL A 382 20.71 -11.16 20.58
CA VAL A 382 19.46 -11.50 21.25
C VAL A 382 18.71 -12.43 20.31
N GLY A 383 18.42 -13.65 20.78
CA GLY A 383 17.69 -14.63 19.98
C GLY A 383 16.28 -14.17 19.59
N PRO A 384 15.67 -14.83 18.60
CA PRO A 384 14.31 -14.52 18.19
C PRO A 384 13.34 -14.68 19.37
N ASN A 385 12.45 -13.69 19.54
CA ASN A 385 11.41 -13.71 20.57
C ASN A 385 10.06 -13.19 20.03
N PRO A 386 9.46 -13.89 19.06
CA PRO A 386 8.13 -13.55 18.56
C PRO A 386 7.08 -13.63 19.67
N LEU A 387 6.08 -12.74 19.62
CA LEU A 387 5.00 -12.72 20.61
C LEU A 387 4.11 -13.97 20.45
N PRO A 388 3.55 -14.51 21.55
CA PRO A 388 2.55 -15.57 21.46
C PRO A 388 1.42 -15.19 20.49
N GLY A 389 1.11 -16.08 19.54
CA GLY A 389 0.10 -15.83 18.51
C GLY A 389 0.61 -15.22 17.19
N SER A 390 1.86 -14.74 17.10
CA SER A 390 2.39 -14.25 15.82
C SER A 390 2.73 -15.40 14.85
N SER A 391 2.78 -15.08 13.56
CA SER A 391 3.39 -15.96 12.56
C SER A 391 4.89 -16.12 12.83
N PRO A 392 5.55 -17.20 12.36
CA PRO A 392 7.01 -17.32 12.47
C PRO A 392 7.73 -16.11 11.85
N HIS A 393 8.73 -15.57 12.54
CA HIS A 393 9.49 -14.40 12.09
C HIS A 393 10.69 -14.81 11.25
N ARG A 394 11.02 -14.01 10.22
CA ARG A 394 12.24 -14.16 9.42
C ARG A 394 13.42 -13.46 10.11
N ILE A 395 14.43 -14.25 10.43
CA ILE A 395 15.66 -13.81 11.08
C ILE A 395 16.77 -13.75 10.04
N LEU A 396 17.09 -12.54 9.59
CA LEU A 396 18.00 -12.27 8.48
C LEU A 396 19.40 -11.94 9.01
N PHE A 397 20.42 -12.59 8.44
CA PHE A 397 21.84 -12.32 8.67
C PHE A 397 22.46 -11.76 7.39
N ILE A 398 23.18 -10.65 7.52
CA ILE A 398 23.83 -9.96 6.40
C ILE A 398 25.30 -9.74 6.73
N LEU A 399 26.19 -10.27 5.89
CA LEU A 399 27.63 -10.16 5.99
C LEU A 399 28.14 -9.03 5.10
N TYR A 400 29.05 -8.22 5.64
CA TYR A 400 29.71 -7.11 4.97
C TYR A 400 31.22 -7.15 5.19
N GLU A 401 32.00 -6.60 4.25
CA GLU A 401 33.37 -6.19 4.54
C GLU A 401 33.34 -5.02 5.54
N GLN A 402 34.15 -5.10 6.59
CA GLN A 402 34.26 -4.03 7.57
C GLN A 402 35.03 -2.85 6.93
N PRO A 403 34.50 -1.61 7.01
CA PRO A 403 35.19 -0.44 6.49
C PRO A 403 36.59 -0.26 7.10
N ALA A 404 37.56 0.15 6.29
CA ALA A 404 38.92 0.43 6.75
C ALA A 404 38.90 1.59 7.76
N GLY A 405 39.62 1.44 8.88
CA GLY A 405 39.65 2.45 9.95
C GLY A 405 38.39 2.51 10.82
N PHE A 406 37.47 1.54 10.72
CA PHE A 406 36.29 1.49 11.57
C PHE A 406 36.64 1.28 13.06
N GLU A 407 36.34 2.27 13.90
CA GLU A 407 36.55 2.20 15.36
C GLU A 407 35.31 1.63 16.08
N VAL A 408 35.39 0.36 16.47
CA VAL A 408 34.32 -0.35 17.20
C VAL A 408 33.89 0.40 18.46
N THR A 409 34.83 0.98 19.20
CA THR A 409 34.60 1.69 20.47
C THR A 409 33.70 2.92 20.35
N ARG A 410 33.62 3.55 19.16
CA ARG A 410 32.69 4.67 18.90
C ARG A 410 31.26 4.22 18.65
N SER A 411 31.08 2.98 18.19
CA SER A 411 29.78 2.42 17.82
C SER A 411 29.22 1.45 18.86
N SER A 412 30.07 0.92 19.74
CA SER A 412 29.68 0.01 20.83
C SER A 412 29.30 0.78 22.11
N PRO A 413 28.33 0.28 22.89
CA PRO A 413 28.05 0.84 24.21
C PRO A 413 29.29 0.81 25.12
N THR A 414 29.57 1.92 25.79
CA THR A 414 30.73 2.06 26.68
C THR A 414 30.71 0.99 27.78
N GLY A 415 31.84 0.29 27.98
CA GLY A 415 32.00 -0.73 29.03
C GLY A 415 31.30 -2.07 28.78
N GLY A 416 31.03 -2.45 27.53
CA GLY A 416 30.46 -3.76 27.19
C GLY A 416 28.96 -3.90 27.51
N LYS A 417 28.27 -2.77 27.72
CA LYS A 417 26.83 -2.75 27.99
C LYS A 417 26.03 -3.32 26.82
N LYS A 418 24.92 -3.99 27.13
CA LYS A 418 23.99 -4.50 26.13
C LYS A 418 23.23 -3.36 25.44
N MET A 419 22.98 -3.47 24.14
CA MET A 419 22.15 -2.51 23.42
C MET A 419 20.70 -2.59 23.93
N GLY A 420 20.15 -1.45 24.36
CA GLY A 420 18.80 -1.36 24.93
C GLY A 420 17.70 -1.77 23.94
N ALA A 421 16.57 -2.22 24.47
CA ALA A 421 15.44 -2.69 23.66
C ALA A 421 14.97 -1.63 22.66
N TRP A 422 14.87 -0.38 23.09
CA TRP A 422 14.37 0.71 22.25
C TRP A 422 15.30 1.02 21.08
N SER A 423 16.61 1.12 21.31
CA SER A 423 17.62 1.34 20.25
C SER A 423 17.57 0.25 19.17
N ARG A 424 17.24 -0.99 19.56
CA ARG A 424 17.05 -2.10 18.61
C ARG A 424 15.81 -1.96 17.75
N MET A 425 14.71 -1.43 18.29
CA MET A 425 13.46 -1.22 17.56
C MET A 425 13.55 -0.05 16.56
N ARG A 426 14.37 0.96 16.86
CA ARG A 426 14.61 2.12 15.99
C ARG A 426 15.89 2.03 15.17
N PHE A 427 16.50 0.85 15.09
CA PHE A 427 17.74 0.70 14.34
C PHE A 427 17.51 0.96 12.84
N ASP A 428 18.16 1.99 12.30
CA ASP A 428 18.16 2.32 10.87
C ASP A 428 19.42 1.76 10.23
N LEU A 429 19.36 0.55 9.69
CA LEU A 429 20.50 -0.10 9.02
C LEU A 429 21.03 0.76 7.87
N ASP A 430 20.16 1.35 7.05
CA ASP A 430 20.61 2.14 5.90
C ASP A 430 21.21 3.48 6.33
N GLY A 431 20.70 4.08 7.41
CA GLY A 431 21.31 5.23 8.09
C GLY A 431 22.70 4.91 8.59
N TRP A 432 22.81 3.88 9.41
CA TRP A 432 24.06 3.44 10.00
C TRP A 432 25.08 3.01 8.95
N ALA A 433 24.66 2.25 7.93
CA ALA A 433 25.51 1.85 6.81
C ALA A 433 26.12 3.04 6.08
N ARG A 434 25.37 4.13 5.88
CA ARG A 434 25.92 5.37 5.28
C ARG A 434 26.92 6.06 6.20
N GLU A 435 26.64 6.12 7.49
CA GLU A 435 27.50 6.77 8.49
C GLU A 435 28.87 6.12 8.56
N ILE A 436 28.91 4.78 8.55
CA ILE A 436 30.16 4.02 8.68
C ILE A 436 30.84 3.71 7.35
N GLY A 437 30.21 4.05 6.22
CA GLY A 437 30.73 3.73 4.88
C GLY A 437 30.65 2.24 4.52
N LEU A 438 29.59 1.56 4.94
CA LEU A 438 29.41 0.12 4.71
C LEU A 438 29.27 -0.20 3.21
N GLY A 439 30.06 -1.17 2.75
CA GLY A 439 30.09 -1.64 1.37
C GLY A 439 28.87 -2.49 0.96
N PRO A 440 28.93 -3.14 -0.23
CA PRO A 440 27.87 -4.04 -0.67
C PRO A 440 27.76 -5.29 0.21
N VAL A 441 26.59 -5.95 0.15
CA VAL A 441 26.36 -7.25 0.81
C VAL A 441 27.32 -8.29 0.24
N VAL A 442 28.16 -8.86 1.10
CA VAL A 442 29.10 -9.95 0.78
C VAL A 442 28.34 -11.28 0.71
N GLY A 443 27.52 -11.54 1.73
CA GLY A 443 26.70 -12.74 1.81
C GLY A 443 25.50 -12.54 2.72
N ALA A 444 24.47 -13.36 2.52
CA ALA A 444 23.28 -13.30 3.35
C ALA A 444 22.61 -14.66 3.47
N ASN A 445 21.89 -14.88 4.58
CA ASN A 445 21.01 -16.02 4.77
C ASN A 445 19.95 -15.67 5.83
N TYR A 446 18.86 -16.41 5.88
CA TYR A 446 17.82 -16.24 6.88
C TYR A 446 17.19 -17.57 7.26
N PHE A 447 16.62 -17.64 8.45
CA PHE A 447 15.73 -18.73 8.88
C PHE A 447 14.41 -18.15 9.38
N VAL A 448 13.42 -19.02 9.61
CA VAL A 448 12.17 -18.66 10.27
C VAL A 448 12.10 -19.25 11.66
N SER A 449 11.61 -18.51 12.65
CA SER A 449 11.60 -18.95 14.04
C SER A 449 10.32 -18.57 14.78
N LYS A 450 9.92 -19.40 15.74
CA LYS A 450 8.77 -19.19 16.61
C LYS A 450 9.04 -19.69 18.03
#